data_AF-A0A383ERX9-F1
#
_entry.id   AF-A0A383ERX9-F1
#
_cell.length_a   1.000
_cell.length_b   1.000
_cell.length_c   1.000
_cell.angle_alpha   90.00
_cell.angle_beta   90.00
_cell.angle_gamma   90.00
#
_symmetry.space_group_name_H-M   'P 1'
#
loop_
_entity.id
_entity.type
_entity.pdbx_description
1 polymer ?
#
loop_
_entity_poly.entity_id
_entity_poly.type
_entity_poly.pdbx_seq_one_letter_code
_entity_poly.pdbx_strand_id
1 'polypeptide(L)'
;MELIVKLLENILQNLPLIAEEGGYKDKISRDELSRIIKEQTLVAPEAVTVVLGMVELQFNKAGLLAPFELELGNWQFISFPASLAARSWLEVMSDKDGYWFPEGWWSDQANSEKHRELLKNVEELRLKSKTSQAISTIRQIYVAWAMIKLDNHLLFVDREDQTREGIPQFVLPGGRLNIHDLRKNLDGLDQSEYMKILQSPSNKKAIDS
;
A
#
# COMPACT_ATOMS: atom_id res chain seq x y z
N MET A 1 -8.71 -20.80 2.61
CA MET A 1 -7.46 -20.26 2.03
C MET A 1 -7.03 -21.09 0.83
N GLU A 2 -6.94 -22.43 0.96
CA GLU A 2 -6.57 -23.34 -0.13
C GLU A 2 -7.42 -23.23 -1.40
N LEU A 3 -8.73 -23.01 -1.27
CA LEU A 3 -9.62 -22.72 -2.40
C LEU A 3 -9.21 -21.45 -3.17
N ILE A 4 -8.84 -20.39 -2.45
CA ILE A 4 -8.46 -19.10 -3.06
C ILE A 4 -7.13 -19.25 -3.77
N VAL A 5 -6.16 -19.93 -3.14
CA VAL A 5 -4.87 -20.27 -3.76
C VAL A 5 -5.09 -21.00 -5.08
N LYS A 6 -5.89 -22.07 -5.09
CA LYS A 6 -6.19 -22.81 -6.32
C LYS A 6 -6.83 -21.92 -7.40
N LEU A 7 -7.74 -21.02 -7.03
CA LEU A 7 -8.33 -20.06 -7.99
C LEU A 7 -7.27 -19.12 -8.57
N LEU A 8 -6.34 -18.61 -7.75
CA LEU A 8 -5.26 -17.72 -8.20
C LEU A 8 -4.26 -18.44 -9.10
N GLU A 9 -3.90 -19.69 -8.80
CA GLU A 9 -3.08 -20.54 -9.69
C GLU A 9 -3.73 -20.71 -11.06
N ASN A 10 -5.04 -21.00 -11.08
CA ASN A 10 -5.79 -21.16 -12.34
C ASN A 10 -5.88 -19.83 -13.10
N ILE A 11 -6.04 -18.69 -12.42
CA ILE A 11 -5.98 -17.37 -13.08
C ILE A 11 -4.61 -17.14 -13.69
N LEU A 12 -3.53 -17.38 -12.95
CA LEU A 12 -2.15 -17.20 -13.37
C LEU A 12 -1.83 -17.98 -14.66
N GLN A 13 -2.26 -19.25 -14.74
CA GLN A 13 -2.07 -20.13 -15.89
C GLN A 13 -2.83 -19.67 -17.15
N ASN A 14 -3.92 -18.91 -16.97
CA ASN A 14 -4.80 -18.47 -18.06
C ASN A 14 -4.71 -16.95 -18.34
N LEU A 15 -3.70 -16.26 -17.77
CA LEU A 15 -3.46 -14.85 -18.10
C LEU A 15 -3.02 -14.69 -19.55
N PRO A 16 -3.49 -13.64 -20.25
CA PRO A 16 -3.14 -13.40 -21.66
C PRO A 16 -1.62 -13.23 -21.85
N LEU A 17 -1.13 -13.67 -23.00
CA LEU A 17 0.27 -13.56 -23.38
C LEU A 17 0.55 -12.21 -24.07
N ILE A 18 1.78 -11.73 -23.92
CA ILE A 18 2.26 -10.54 -24.61
C ILE A 18 3.72 -10.78 -24.98
N ALA A 19 4.09 -10.45 -26.22
CA ALA A 19 5.47 -10.57 -26.66
C ALA A 19 6.29 -9.39 -26.14
N GLU A 20 7.55 -9.66 -25.77
CA GLU A 20 8.52 -8.62 -25.42
C GLU A 20 8.86 -7.75 -26.63
N GLU A 21 8.99 -8.38 -27.80
CA GLU A 21 9.28 -7.73 -29.08
C GLU A 21 8.15 -8.02 -30.10
N GLY A 22 8.03 -7.17 -31.13
CA GLY A 22 7.12 -7.42 -32.26
C GLY A 22 5.65 -7.04 -32.02
N GLY A 23 5.31 -6.44 -30.87
CA GLY A 23 4.01 -5.80 -30.64
C GLY A 23 2.80 -6.74 -30.52
N TYR A 24 3.02 -8.05 -30.48
CA TYR A 24 1.95 -9.02 -30.33
C TYR A 24 1.38 -9.01 -28.90
N LYS A 25 0.05 -8.88 -28.80
CA LYS A 25 -0.69 -8.88 -27.55
C LYS A 25 -1.91 -9.78 -27.69
N ASP A 26 -1.97 -10.81 -26.87
CA ASP A 26 -3.16 -11.64 -26.74
C ASP A 26 -4.20 -10.96 -25.84
N LYS A 27 -5.42 -11.49 -25.85
CA LYS A 27 -6.48 -11.08 -24.92
C LYS A 27 -7.41 -12.23 -24.62
N ILE A 28 -8.01 -12.18 -23.44
CA ILE A 28 -9.02 -13.15 -23.00
C ILE A 28 -10.23 -12.41 -22.46
N SER A 29 -11.45 -12.85 -22.82
CA SER A 29 -12.66 -12.27 -22.24
C SER A 29 -12.84 -12.72 -20.80
N ARG A 30 -13.42 -11.86 -19.95
CA ARG A 30 -13.74 -12.21 -18.56
C ARG A 30 -14.65 -13.44 -18.46
N ASP A 31 -15.60 -13.56 -19.38
CA ASP A 31 -16.54 -14.68 -19.42
C ASP A 31 -15.85 -15.99 -19.79
N GLU A 32 -14.92 -15.95 -20.74
CA GLU A 32 -14.11 -17.11 -21.10
C GLU A 32 -13.19 -17.54 -19.95
N LEU A 33 -12.50 -16.59 -19.32
CA LEU A 33 -11.64 -16.88 -18.16
C LEU A 33 -12.47 -17.47 -17.01
N SER A 34 -13.66 -16.92 -16.73
CA SER A 34 -14.60 -17.42 -15.73
C SER A 34 -15.06 -18.84 -16.05
N ARG A 35 -15.37 -19.14 -17.31
CA ARG A 35 -15.76 -20.48 -17.78
C ARG A 35 -14.62 -21.47 -17.56
N ILE A 36 -13.40 -21.16 -18.00
CA ILE A 36 -12.22 -22.02 -17.85
C ILE A 36 -11.97 -22.36 -16.38
N ILE A 37 -11.99 -21.35 -15.50
CA ILE A 37 -11.73 -21.56 -14.06
C ILE A 37 -12.83 -22.42 -13.42
N LYS A 38 -14.10 -22.23 -13.78
CA LYS A 38 -15.20 -23.07 -13.28
C LYS A 38 -15.03 -24.52 -13.69
N GLU A 39 -14.69 -24.76 -14.96
CA GLU A 39 -14.43 -26.11 -15.50
C GLU A 39 -13.24 -26.78 -14.79
N GLN A 40 -12.18 -26.02 -14.45
CA GLN A 40 -10.95 -26.56 -13.86
C GLN A 40 -11.00 -26.75 -12.32
N THR A 41 -11.86 -25.99 -11.61
CA THR A 41 -11.80 -25.94 -10.14
C THR A 41 -13.03 -26.52 -9.43
N LEU A 42 -14.15 -26.73 -10.13
CA LEU A 42 -15.45 -27.18 -9.55
C LEU A 42 -15.95 -26.30 -8.39
N VAL A 43 -15.52 -25.04 -8.35
CA VAL A 43 -15.89 -24.08 -7.32
C VAL A 43 -17.22 -23.41 -7.65
N ALA A 44 -17.97 -23.00 -6.62
CA ALA A 44 -19.19 -22.22 -6.77
C ALA A 44 -18.99 -20.99 -7.68
N PRO A 45 -19.88 -20.74 -8.66
CA PRO A 45 -19.74 -19.65 -9.62
C PRO A 45 -19.51 -18.28 -8.99
N GLU A 46 -20.13 -18.02 -7.85
CA GLU A 46 -20.06 -16.76 -7.12
C GLU A 46 -18.64 -16.49 -6.60
N ALA A 47 -17.95 -17.52 -6.09
CA ALA A 47 -16.59 -17.38 -5.60
C ALA A 47 -15.60 -17.09 -6.74
N VAL A 48 -15.78 -17.73 -7.90
CA VAL A 48 -14.97 -17.43 -9.10
C VAL A 48 -15.16 -15.96 -9.51
N THR A 49 -16.41 -15.48 -9.56
CA THR A 49 -16.72 -14.10 -9.91
C THR A 49 -16.08 -13.09 -8.96
N VAL A 50 -16.12 -13.35 -7.65
CA VAL A 50 -15.55 -12.46 -6.64
C VAL A 50 -14.02 -12.41 -6.74
N VAL A 51 -13.36 -13.57 -6.85
CA VAL A 51 -11.89 -13.62 -6.96
C VAL A 51 -11.42 -12.96 -8.27
N LEU A 52 -12.06 -13.26 -9.39
CA LEU A 52 -11.75 -12.59 -10.66
C LEU A 52 -11.95 -11.08 -10.57
N GLY A 53 -13.06 -10.63 -9.97
CA GLY A 53 -13.33 -9.21 -9.80
C GLY A 53 -12.29 -8.50 -8.92
N MET A 54 -11.79 -9.16 -7.87
CA MET A 54 -10.71 -8.63 -7.05
C MET A 54 -9.39 -8.52 -7.82
N VAL A 55 -9.00 -9.55 -8.57
CA VAL A 55 -7.77 -9.53 -9.37
C VAL A 55 -7.86 -8.48 -10.47
N GLU A 56 -8.99 -8.40 -11.19
CA GLU A 56 -9.26 -7.38 -12.20
C GLU A 56 -9.13 -5.96 -11.62
N LEU A 57 -9.74 -5.73 -10.45
CA LEU A 57 -9.68 -4.44 -9.78
C LEU A 57 -8.22 -4.07 -9.42
N GLN A 58 -7.46 -5.01 -8.87
CA GLN A 58 -6.05 -4.78 -8.52
C GLN A 58 -5.23 -4.46 -9.78
N PHE A 59 -5.35 -5.25 -10.84
CA PHE A 59 -4.60 -5.05 -12.07
C PHE A 59 -4.99 -3.75 -12.78
N ASN A 60 -6.27 -3.39 -12.80
CA ASN A 60 -6.74 -2.12 -13.34
C ASN A 60 -6.17 -0.93 -12.54
N LYS A 61 -6.26 -0.95 -11.20
CA LYS A 61 -5.75 0.14 -10.36
C LYS A 61 -4.23 0.23 -10.33
N ALA A 62 -3.53 -0.87 -10.59
CA ALA A 62 -2.09 -0.87 -10.82
C ALA A 62 -1.70 -0.44 -12.26
N GLY A 63 -2.67 -0.20 -13.15
CA GLY A 63 -2.41 0.23 -14.52
C GLY A 63 -1.84 -0.87 -15.41
N LEU A 64 -2.14 -2.14 -15.15
CA LEU A 64 -1.57 -3.28 -15.88
C LEU A 64 -2.39 -3.67 -17.11
N LEU A 65 -3.70 -3.41 -17.09
CA LEU A 65 -4.64 -3.79 -18.16
C LEU A 65 -4.94 -2.61 -19.10
N ALA A 66 -5.13 -2.92 -20.38
CA ALA A 66 -5.49 -1.94 -21.39
C ALA A 66 -6.90 -1.39 -21.13
N PRO A 67 -7.08 -0.08 -20.88
CA PRO A 67 -8.37 0.46 -20.46
C PRO A 67 -9.49 0.19 -21.46
N PHE A 68 -9.22 0.37 -22.75
CA PHE A 68 -10.20 0.12 -23.82
C PHE A 68 -10.65 -1.34 -23.88
N GLU A 69 -9.72 -2.30 -23.79
CA GLU A 69 -10.09 -3.72 -23.80
C GLU A 69 -10.84 -4.11 -22.52
N LEU A 70 -10.47 -3.52 -21.38
CA LEU A 70 -11.16 -3.75 -20.11
C LEU A 70 -12.60 -3.24 -20.14
N GLU A 71 -12.87 -2.09 -20.76
CA GLU A 71 -14.24 -1.59 -20.99
C GLU A 71 -15.07 -2.54 -21.87
N LEU A 72 -14.43 -3.27 -22.78
CA LEU A 72 -15.04 -4.32 -23.59
C LEU A 72 -15.17 -5.67 -22.86
N GLY A 73 -14.76 -5.76 -21.59
CA GLY A 73 -14.81 -6.99 -20.79
C GLY A 73 -13.65 -7.95 -21.07
N ASN A 74 -12.56 -7.49 -21.68
CA ASN A 74 -11.38 -8.29 -21.98
C ASN A 74 -10.20 -7.93 -21.06
N TRP A 75 -9.43 -8.94 -20.70
CA TRP A 75 -8.11 -8.75 -20.11
C TRP A 75 -7.08 -8.78 -21.22
N GLN A 76 -6.36 -7.68 -21.36
CA GLN A 76 -5.17 -7.55 -22.18
C GLN A 76 -4.16 -6.68 -21.43
N PHE A 77 -2.89 -7.11 -21.38
CA PHE A 77 -1.84 -6.30 -20.75
C PHE A 77 -1.42 -5.11 -21.61
N ILE A 78 -1.15 -3.96 -20.97
CA ILE A 78 -0.69 -2.77 -21.69
C ILE A 78 0.72 -2.94 -22.28
N SER A 79 1.56 -3.75 -21.65
CA SER A 79 2.97 -3.92 -21.98
C SER A 79 3.52 -5.22 -21.40
N PHE A 80 4.66 -5.67 -21.92
CA PHE A 80 5.35 -6.85 -21.40
C PHE A 80 5.72 -6.71 -19.90
N PRO A 81 6.30 -5.57 -19.42
CA PRO A 81 6.50 -5.35 -17.99
C PRO A 81 5.23 -5.42 -17.14
N ALA A 82 4.09 -4.95 -17.65
CA ALA A 82 2.81 -5.06 -16.93
C ALA A 82 2.39 -6.52 -16.73
N SER A 83 2.63 -7.37 -17.72
CA SER A 83 2.38 -8.81 -17.59
C SER A 83 3.31 -9.48 -16.58
N LEU A 84 4.59 -9.09 -16.54
CA LEU A 84 5.54 -9.62 -15.56
C LEU A 84 5.15 -9.22 -14.13
N ALA A 85 4.74 -7.96 -13.94
CA ALA A 85 4.24 -7.49 -12.64
C ALA A 85 3.00 -8.28 -12.20
N ALA A 86 2.01 -8.46 -13.09
CA ALA A 86 0.80 -9.23 -12.81
C ALA A 86 1.08 -10.69 -12.44
N ARG A 87 2.01 -11.33 -13.17
CA ARG A 87 2.42 -12.72 -12.92
C ARG A 87 3.16 -12.86 -11.60
N SER A 88 4.15 -12.00 -11.36
CA SER A 88 4.89 -11.96 -10.11
C SER A 88 3.94 -11.75 -8.91
N TRP A 89 2.94 -10.87 -9.06
CA TRP A 89 1.87 -10.66 -8.08
C TRP A 89 1.12 -11.95 -7.73
N LEU A 90 0.63 -12.66 -8.75
CA LEU A 90 -0.14 -13.89 -8.56
C LEU A 90 0.71 -15.07 -8.10
N GLU A 91 1.95 -15.21 -8.55
CA GLU A 91 2.89 -16.24 -8.09
C GLU A 91 3.03 -16.17 -6.55
N VAL A 92 3.33 -14.99 -6.00
CA VAL A 92 3.44 -14.83 -4.55
C VAL A 92 2.11 -15.08 -3.82
N MET A 93 0.98 -14.68 -4.39
CA MET A 93 -0.33 -14.88 -3.75
C MET A 93 -0.87 -16.31 -3.86
N SER A 94 -0.37 -17.11 -4.80
CA SER A 94 -0.74 -18.50 -5.00
C SER A 94 0.22 -19.47 -4.29
N ASP A 95 1.42 -19.04 -3.95
CA ASP A 95 2.32 -19.83 -3.12
C ASP A 95 1.85 -19.82 -1.65
N LYS A 96 1.81 -21.00 -1.03
CA LYS A 96 1.45 -21.17 0.39
C LYS A 96 2.48 -20.52 1.32
N ASP A 97 3.74 -20.47 0.89
CA ASP A 97 4.87 -19.90 1.63
C ASP A 97 5.34 -18.56 1.02
N GLY A 98 4.59 -18.02 0.05
CA GLY A 98 4.93 -16.82 -0.69
C GLY A 98 4.77 -15.54 0.13
N TYR A 99 5.86 -14.78 0.26
CA TYR A 99 5.83 -13.44 0.86
C TYR A 99 6.68 -12.46 0.07
N TRP A 100 6.16 -11.25 -0.17
CA TRP A 100 6.95 -10.13 -0.72
C TRP A 100 8.02 -9.65 0.24
N PHE A 101 7.67 -9.64 1.53
CA PHE A 101 8.53 -9.23 2.62
C PHE A 101 8.48 -10.33 3.69
N PRO A 102 9.64 -10.87 4.09
CA PRO A 102 9.68 -11.96 5.05
C PRO A 102 9.13 -11.53 6.41
N GLU A 103 8.81 -12.53 7.24
CA GLU A 103 8.33 -12.29 8.60
C GLU A 103 9.26 -11.36 9.38
N GLY A 104 8.67 -10.43 10.13
CA GLY A 104 9.41 -9.47 10.95
C GLY A 104 10.02 -8.29 10.19
N TRP A 105 10.05 -8.30 8.85
CA TRP A 105 10.65 -7.22 8.06
C TRP A 105 10.08 -5.85 8.43
N TRP A 106 8.75 -5.71 8.44
CA TRP A 106 8.05 -4.46 8.78
C TRP A 106 8.24 -4.01 10.25
N SER A 107 8.58 -4.93 11.16
CA SER A 107 8.84 -4.61 12.57
C SER A 107 10.30 -4.29 12.87
N ASP A 108 11.22 -4.65 11.99
CA ASP A 108 12.65 -4.44 12.16
C ASP A 108 13.02 -2.96 11.97
N GLN A 109 13.49 -2.32 13.05
CA GLN A 109 13.88 -0.91 13.05
C GLN A 109 15.13 -0.65 12.18
N ALA A 110 15.97 -1.66 11.94
CA ALA A 110 17.12 -1.53 11.04
C ALA A 110 16.69 -1.24 9.59
N ASN A 111 15.49 -1.65 9.20
CA ASN A 111 14.91 -1.39 7.88
C ASN A 111 14.09 -0.09 7.82
N SER A 112 14.09 0.73 8.88
CA SER A 112 13.17 1.86 8.99
C SER A 112 13.30 2.92 7.87
N GLU A 113 14.50 3.14 7.32
CA GLU A 113 14.68 4.02 6.14
C GLU A 113 14.15 3.37 4.86
N LYS A 114 14.37 2.06 4.66
CA LYS A 114 13.79 1.32 3.51
C LYS A 114 12.26 1.31 3.56
N HIS A 115 11.69 1.13 4.75
CA HIS A 115 10.23 1.23 4.95
C HIS A 115 9.71 2.61 4.53
N ARG A 116 10.42 3.68 4.94
CA ARG A 116 10.07 5.06 4.58
C ARG A 116 10.13 5.29 3.08
N GLU A 117 11.20 4.85 2.43
CA GLU A 117 11.38 4.98 0.99
C GLU A 117 10.29 4.26 0.21
N LEU A 118 10.00 3.00 0.55
CA LEU A 118 8.97 2.21 -0.11
C LEU A 118 7.58 2.86 0.04
N LEU A 119 7.21 3.25 1.25
CA LEU A 119 5.93 3.92 1.52
C LEU A 119 5.83 5.27 0.80
N LYS A 120 6.92 6.04 0.75
CA LYS A 120 6.97 7.30 0.00
C LYS A 120 6.70 7.07 -1.49
N ASN A 121 7.36 6.09 -2.10
CA ASN A 121 7.19 5.79 -3.52
C ASN A 121 5.75 5.38 -3.86
N VAL A 122 5.15 4.50 -3.06
CA VAL A 122 3.76 4.07 -3.25
C VAL A 122 2.79 5.24 -3.07
N GLU A 123 3.02 6.06 -2.05
CA GLU A 123 2.15 7.20 -1.77
C GLU A 123 2.23 8.28 -2.86
N GLU A 124 3.42 8.57 -3.38
CA GLU A 124 3.59 9.53 -4.49
C GLU A 124 2.82 9.09 -5.75
N LEU A 125 2.77 7.78 -6.04
CA LEU A 125 1.96 7.25 -7.13
C LEU A 125 0.46 7.46 -6.86
N ARG A 126 -0.01 7.19 -5.63
CA ARG A 126 -1.41 7.41 -5.22
C ARG A 126 -1.83 8.88 -5.32
N LEU A 127 -0.93 9.80 -4.96
CA LEU A 127 -1.19 11.24 -5.04
C LEU A 127 -1.30 11.72 -6.49
N LYS A 128 -0.46 11.21 -7.39
CA LYS A 128 -0.49 11.54 -8.83
C LYS A 128 -1.71 10.98 -9.54
N SER A 129 -2.27 9.86 -9.08
CA SER A 129 -3.36 9.16 -9.78
C SER A 129 -4.77 9.71 -9.50
N LYS A 130 -4.97 10.56 -8.48
CA LYS A 130 -6.30 11.10 -8.12
C LYS A 130 -6.54 12.47 -8.76
N THR A 131 -7.51 12.55 -9.67
CA THR A 131 -7.85 13.77 -10.42
C THR A 131 -8.88 14.69 -9.75
N SER A 132 -9.68 14.23 -8.78
CA SER A 132 -10.59 15.10 -8.02
C SER A 132 -11.16 14.41 -6.77
N GLN A 133 -10.65 14.80 -5.59
CA GLN A 133 -11.30 14.87 -4.26
C GLN A 133 -10.21 15.01 -3.19
N ALA A 134 -10.59 15.56 -2.03
CA ALA A 134 -9.71 15.66 -0.85
C ALA A 134 -8.96 14.34 -0.64
N ILE A 135 -7.64 14.38 -0.77
CA ILE A 135 -6.80 13.22 -0.58
C ILE A 135 -6.86 12.86 0.91
N SER A 136 -7.37 11.67 1.22
CA SER A 136 -7.35 11.16 2.58
C SER A 136 -5.90 10.94 3.04
N THR A 137 -5.54 11.55 4.17
CA THR A 137 -4.28 11.31 4.87
C THR A 137 -4.23 9.86 5.35
N ILE A 138 -3.17 9.14 4.99
CA ILE A 138 -2.97 7.74 5.42
C ILE A 138 -2.14 7.62 6.72
N ARG A 139 -1.47 8.71 7.11
CA ARG A 139 -0.68 8.78 8.35
C ARG A 139 -0.77 10.17 8.96
N GLN A 140 -1.39 10.24 10.12
CA GLN A 140 -1.37 11.41 10.99
C GLN A 140 -0.25 11.26 12.01
N ILE A 141 0.52 12.32 12.25
CA ILE A 141 1.41 12.41 13.41
C ILE A 141 1.22 13.77 14.08
N TYR A 142 1.10 13.76 15.40
CA TYR A 142 1.12 14.99 16.21
C TYR A 142 2.55 15.23 16.67
N VAL A 143 3.04 16.45 16.45
CA VAL A 143 4.41 16.85 16.80
C VAL A 143 4.34 18.13 17.59
N ALA A 144 4.98 18.14 18.75
CA ALA A 144 5.23 19.35 19.51
C ALA A 144 6.69 19.77 19.29
N TRP A 145 6.91 21.05 19.06
CA TRP A 145 8.24 21.64 18.96
C TRP A 145 8.22 23.01 19.63
N ALA A 146 9.38 23.46 20.10
CA ALA A 146 9.51 24.71 20.81
C ALA A 146 10.58 25.60 20.15
N MET A 147 10.26 26.89 20.00
CA MET A 147 11.25 27.91 19.71
C MET A 147 11.66 28.56 21.03
N ILE A 148 12.87 28.25 21.49
CA ILE A 148 13.39 28.71 22.78
C ILE A 148 14.43 29.79 22.51
N LYS A 149 14.13 31.02 22.94
CA LYS A 149 15.05 32.16 22.87
C LYS A 149 15.69 32.38 24.24
N LEU A 150 17.01 32.43 24.28
CA LEU A 150 17.79 32.81 25.45
C LEU A 150 18.71 33.97 25.07
N ASP A 151 18.46 35.15 25.64
CA ASP A 151 19.06 36.43 25.23
C ASP A 151 18.91 36.68 23.72
N ASN A 152 20.01 36.74 22.97
CA ASN A 152 20.03 36.91 21.52
C ASN A 152 20.26 35.60 20.75
N HIS A 153 20.07 34.45 21.40
CA HIS A 153 20.28 33.13 20.81
C HIS A 153 18.99 32.33 20.72
N LEU A 154 18.92 31.44 19.72
CA LEU A 154 17.87 30.43 19.58
C LEU A 154 18.46 29.05 19.81
N LEU A 155 17.75 28.21 20.57
CA LEU A 155 18.17 26.84 20.82
C LEU A 155 17.79 25.92 19.65
N PHE A 156 18.78 25.18 19.16
CA PHE A 156 18.63 24.09 18.22
C PHE A 156 19.25 22.81 18.80
N VAL A 157 18.74 21.66 18.38
CA VAL A 157 19.27 20.34 18.71
C VAL A 157 19.87 19.69 17.46
N ASP A 158 20.96 18.97 17.66
CA ASP A 158 21.58 18.15 16.63
C ASP A 158 20.75 16.87 16.43
N ARG A 159 20.48 16.52 15.17
CA ARG A 159 19.67 15.33 14.84
C ARG A 159 20.49 14.05 14.97
N GLU A 160 19.84 13.03 15.53
CA GLU A 160 20.41 11.67 15.57
C GLU A 160 20.45 11.00 14.19
N ASP A 161 19.52 11.34 13.29
CA ASP A 161 19.42 10.75 11.94
C ASP A 161 20.18 11.58 10.88
N GLN A 162 21.51 11.47 10.89
CA GLN A 162 22.44 12.28 10.10
C GLN A 162 22.48 11.94 8.59
N THR A 163 21.80 10.87 8.15
CA THR A 163 21.96 10.33 6.79
C THR A 163 20.87 10.77 5.81
N ARG A 164 19.97 11.70 6.20
CA ARG A 164 18.86 12.12 5.34
C ARG A 164 19.22 13.33 4.49
N GLU A 165 19.37 13.11 3.19
CA GLU A 165 19.58 14.18 2.22
C GLU A 165 18.44 15.20 2.23
N GLY A 166 18.79 16.48 2.11
CA GLY A 166 17.83 17.59 2.03
C GLY A 166 17.19 18.01 3.34
N ILE A 167 17.59 17.44 4.49
CA ILE A 167 17.06 17.82 5.81
C ILE A 167 18.15 18.52 6.63
N PRO A 168 17.87 19.68 7.26
CA PRO A 168 18.85 20.37 8.10
C PRO A 168 19.31 19.53 9.28
N GLN A 169 20.62 19.55 9.57
CA GLN A 169 21.24 18.83 10.68
C GLN A 169 20.78 19.35 12.06
N PHE A 170 20.60 20.66 12.18
CA PHE A 170 20.13 21.31 13.40
C PHE A 170 18.65 21.68 13.28
N VAL A 171 17.83 21.25 14.24
CA VAL A 171 16.37 21.47 14.26
C VAL A 171 15.89 22.03 15.60
N LEU A 172 14.65 22.52 15.65
CA LEU A 172 14.05 22.94 16.91
C LEU A 172 13.84 21.73 17.83
N PRO A 173 14.02 21.89 19.17
CA PRO A 173 13.71 20.83 20.12
C PRO A 173 12.22 20.46 20.04
N GLY A 174 11.93 19.16 20.07
CA GLY A 174 10.57 18.67 19.95
C GLY A 174 10.48 17.14 19.90
N GLY A 175 9.26 16.64 19.76
CA GLY A 175 8.97 15.21 19.76
C GLY A 175 7.59 14.89 19.19
N ARG A 176 7.41 13.63 18.82
CA ARG A 176 6.11 13.10 18.43
C ARG A 176 5.29 12.78 19.67
N LEU A 177 4.02 13.16 19.66
CA LEU A 177 3.06 12.71 20.67
C LEU A 177 2.99 11.19 20.64
N ASN A 178 3.16 10.57 21.80
CA ASN A 178 3.08 9.13 21.96
C ASN A 178 1.99 8.75 22.98
N ILE A 179 1.73 7.44 23.10
CA ILE A 179 0.66 6.94 23.98
C ILE A 179 0.91 7.26 25.47
N HIS A 180 2.17 7.36 25.90
CA HIS A 180 2.49 7.70 27.28
C HIS A 180 2.16 9.16 27.60
N ASP A 181 2.31 10.06 26.63
CA ASP A 181 1.93 11.47 26.78
C ASP A 181 0.41 11.57 26.99
N LEU A 182 -0.38 10.89 26.14
CA LEU A 182 -1.84 10.85 26.28
C LEU A 182 -2.29 10.26 27.61
N ARG A 183 -1.66 9.17 28.07
CA ARG A 183 -1.98 8.54 29.36
C ARG A 183 -1.72 9.43 30.56
N LYS A 184 -0.77 10.36 30.48
CA LYS A 184 -0.47 11.31 31.56
C LYS A 184 -1.49 12.45 31.62
N ASN A 185 -2.06 12.82 30.49
CA ASN A 185 -2.86 14.04 30.37
C ASN A 185 -4.36 13.78 30.17
N LEU A 186 -4.75 12.54 29.83
CA LEU A 186 -6.14 12.12 29.66
C LEU A 186 -6.42 10.86 30.49
N ASP A 187 -7.12 11.02 31.60
CA ASP A 187 -7.52 9.92 32.48
C ASP A 187 -8.78 9.17 31.99
N GLY A 188 -8.89 7.90 32.36
CA GLY A 188 -10.13 7.11 32.22
C GLY A 188 -10.43 6.55 30.82
N LEU A 189 -9.49 6.68 29.87
CA LEU A 189 -9.62 6.06 28.54
C LEU A 189 -8.93 4.70 28.48
N ASP A 190 -9.45 3.81 27.64
CA ASP A 190 -8.80 2.54 27.36
C ASP A 190 -7.68 2.67 26.30
N GLN A 191 -6.88 1.61 26.12
CA GLN A 191 -5.78 1.59 25.15
C GLN A 191 -6.24 1.82 23.70
N SER A 192 -7.41 1.31 23.33
CA SER A 192 -7.96 1.45 21.97
C SER A 192 -8.38 2.90 21.70
N GLU A 193 -8.94 3.59 22.70
CA GLU A 193 -9.30 4.99 22.60
C GLU A 193 -8.09 5.91 22.41
N TYR A 194 -6.99 5.67 23.13
CA TYR A 194 -5.74 6.40 22.88
C TYR A 194 -5.22 6.19 21.45
N MET A 195 -5.29 4.96 20.92
CA MET A 195 -4.87 4.67 19.55
C MET A 195 -5.74 5.40 18.52
N LYS A 196 -7.06 5.45 18.75
CA LYS A 196 -7.98 6.26 17.92
C LYS A 196 -7.59 7.73 17.93
N ILE A 197 -7.23 8.29 19.09
CA ILE A 197 -6.78 9.68 19.20
C ILE A 197 -5.53 9.91 18.36
N LEU A 198 -4.50 9.07 18.49
CA LEU A 198 -3.23 9.20 17.75
C LEU A 198 -3.38 9.06 16.23
N GLN A 199 -4.36 8.28 15.77
CA GLN A 199 -4.55 7.97 14.35
C GLN A 199 -5.63 8.83 13.66
N SER A 200 -6.32 9.71 14.39
CA SER A 200 -7.41 10.52 13.85
C SER A 200 -6.91 11.77 13.08
N PRO A 201 -7.60 12.20 11.99
CA PRO A 201 -7.17 13.34 11.17
C PRO A 201 -7.22 14.71 11.87
N SER A 202 -8.01 14.83 12.93
CA SER A 202 -8.14 16.03 13.75
C SER A 202 -8.79 15.63 15.06
N ASN A 203 -7.98 15.43 16.10
CA ASN A 203 -8.48 15.15 17.42
C ASN A 203 -8.06 16.28 18.36
N LYS A 204 -9.04 17.10 18.75
CA LYS A 204 -8.82 18.18 19.71
C LYS A 204 -8.19 17.66 21.01
N LYS A 205 -8.51 16.42 21.43
CA LYS A 205 -7.89 15.79 22.60
C LYS A 205 -6.40 15.50 22.43
N ALA A 206 -5.89 15.33 21.20
CA ALA A 206 -4.45 15.18 20.94
C ALA A 206 -3.71 16.53 20.94
N ILE A 207 -4.43 17.63 20.72
CA ILE A 207 -3.89 18.99 20.74
C ILE A 207 -3.93 19.56 22.16
N ASP A 208 -4.98 19.22 22.91
CA ASP A 208 -5.22 19.67 24.29
C ASP A 208 -4.51 18.77 25.33
N SER A 209 -3.95 17.62 24.92
CA SER A 209 -3.13 16.73 25.76
C SER A 209 -1.69 17.19 25.84
#